data_AF-R7T592-F1
#
_entry.id   AF-R7T592-F1
#
_cell.length_a   1.000
_cell.length_b   1.000
_cell.length_c   1.000
_cell.angle_alpha   90.00
_cell.angle_beta   90.00
_cell.angle_gamma   90.00
#
_symmetry.space_group_name_H-M   'P 1'
#
loop_
_entity.id
_entity.type
_entity.pdbx_description
1 polymer ?
#
loop_
_entity_poly.entity_id
_entity_poly.type
_entity_poly.pdbx_seq_one_letter_code
_entity_poly.pdbx_strand_id
1 'polypeptide(L)'
;MYYIGYTFQKCADHRVSDKKLYPTFARTFPPANQVTKSILALLLHFSWRKITLVVGDAQSSKWRSIAEKLTQLAELFNVTINGQFEYKVPHVPTDPNPFPRIVEESYIDSR
;
A
#
# COMPACT_ATOMS: atom_id res chain seq x y z
N MET A 1 36.12 -21.63 -7.23
CA MET A 1 35.13 -20.65 -7.73
C MET A 1 33.85 -20.87 -6.93
N TYR A 2 33.66 -20.12 -5.84
CA TYR A 2 32.51 -20.29 -4.94
C TYR A 2 31.31 -19.55 -5.53
N TYR A 3 30.31 -20.29 -6.03
CA TYR A 3 28.99 -19.73 -6.29
C TYR A 3 28.28 -19.58 -4.96
N ILE A 4 28.33 -18.38 -4.38
CA ILE A 4 27.42 -18.01 -3.30
C ILE A 4 26.05 -17.81 -3.94
N GLY A 5 25.21 -18.86 -3.87
CA GLY A 5 23.79 -18.75 -4.18
C GLY A 5 23.12 -17.91 -3.09
N TYR A 6 22.90 -16.63 -3.35
CA TYR A 6 22.05 -15.80 -2.50
C TYR A 6 20.62 -16.36 -2.54
N THR A 7 20.18 -17.03 -1.48
CA THR A 7 18.78 -17.41 -1.33
C THR A 7 17.94 -16.14 -1.17
N PHE A 8 17.05 -15.89 -2.14
CA PHE A 8 16.12 -14.75 -2.16
C PHE A 8 14.98 -14.99 -1.15
N GLN A 9 15.30 -15.18 0.12
CA GLN A 9 14.40 -15.80 1.11
C GLN A 9 13.27 -14.88 1.59
N LYS A 10 13.33 -13.56 1.33
CA LYS A 10 12.33 -12.59 1.81
C LYS A 10 12.01 -11.47 0.81
N CYS A 11 11.66 -11.80 -0.43
CA CYS A 11 11.15 -10.78 -1.35
C CYS A 11 9.64 -10.60 -1.23
N ALA A 12 9.26 -9.41 -0.78
CA ALA A 12 7.88 -8.98 -0.63
C ALA A 12 7.36 -8.21 -1.85
N ASP A 13 8.20 -7.91 -2.85
CA ASP A 13 7.79 -7.08 -3.99
C ASP A 13 6.64 -7.76 -4.75
N HIS A 14 5.63 -6.99 -5.14
CA HIS A 14 4.49 -7.53 -5.86
C HIS A 14 4.85 -7.90 -7.30
N ARG A 15 5.77 -7.16 -7.93
CA ARG A 15 6.11 -7.25 -9.37
C ARG A 15 6.58 -8.64 -9.79
N VAL A 16 7.29 -9.35 -8.91
CA VAL A 16 7.75 -10.73 -9.15
C VAL A 16 6.63 -11.77 -9.18
N SER A 17 5.39 -11.36 -8.94
CA SER A 17 4.20 -12.24 -9.10
C SER A 17 3.72 -12.32 -10.56
N ASP A 18 4.20 -11.45 -11.45
CA ASP A 18 3.84 -11.51 -12.87
C ASP A 18 4.44 -12.75 -13.52
N LYS A 19 3.60 -13.74 -13.83
CA LYS A 19 4.02 -15.02 -14.43
C LYS A 19 4.39 -14.92 -15.91
N LYS A 20 4.04 -13.81 -16.59
CA LYS A 20 4.53 -13.56 -17.96
C LYS A 20 6.02 -13.21 -17.93
N LEU A 21 6.44 -12.42 -16.94
CA LEU A 21 7.83 -12.00 -16.76
C LEU A 21 8.66 -13.00 -15.94
N TYR A 22 8.04 -13.64 -14.95
CA TYR A 22 8.69 -14.53 -13.98
C TYR A 22 7.96 -15.89 -13.86
N PRO A 23 7.95 -16.71 -14.92
CA PRO A 23 7.18 -17.95 -14.95
C PRO A 23 7.61 -18.96 -13.86
N THR A 24 8.92 -19.05 -13.59
CA THR A 24 9.50 -20.01 -12.63
C THR A 24 9.62 -19.47 -11.21
N PHE A 25 9.27 -18.20 -10.97
CA PHE A 25 9.41 -17.60 -9.64
C PHE A 25 8.34 -18.11 -8.68
N ALA A 26 8.74 -18.73 -7.58
CA ALA A 26 7.85 -19.18 -6.52
C ALA A 26 8.34 -18.67 -5.16
N ARG A 27 7.40 -18.37 -4.25
CA ARG A 27 7.71 -17.90 -2.89
C ARG A 27 6.67 -18.39 -1.91
N THR A 28 7.12 -18.68 -0.70
CA THR A 28 6.24 -18.95 0.46
C THR A 28 5.95 -17.67 1.25
N PHE A 29 6.80 -16.65 1.13
CA PHE A 29 6.57 -15.33 1.71
C PHE A 29 5.54 -14.55 0.87
N PRO A 30 4.45 -14.04 1.47
CA PRO A 30 3.41 -13.35 0.71
C PRO A 30 3.88 -12.00 0.14
N PRO A 31 3.34 -11.56 -1.01
CA PRO A 31 3.50 -10.20 -1.50
C PRO A 31 3.05 -9.18 -0.45
N ALA A 32 3.75 -8.04 -0.36
CA ALA A 32 3.40 -6.97 0.57
C ALA A 32 1.97 -6.44 0.38
N ASN A 33 1.45 -6.45 -0.85
CA ASN A 33 0.11 -5.96 -1.16
C ASN A 33 -1.02 -6.96 -0.87
N GLN A 34 -0.72 -8.18 -0.37
CA GLN A 34 -1.79 -9.10 0.07
C GLN A 34 -2.56 -8.57 1.29
N VAL A 35 -1.96 -7.69 2.09
CA VAL A 35 -2.61 -7.04 3.25
C VAL A 35 -3.89 -6.29 2.87
N THR A 36 -3.99 -5.83 1.62
CA THR A 36 -5.13 -5.04 1.12
C THR A 36 -6.47 -5.78 1.19
N LYS A 37 -6.45 -7.11 1.04
CA LYS A 37 -7.66 -7.95 1.13
C LYS A 37 -8.26 -7.94 2.53
N SER A 38 -7.42 -8.04 3.56
CA SER A 38 -7.86 -8.04 4.96
C SER A 38 -8.43 -6.67 5.35
N ILE A 39 -7.80 -5.59 4.90
CA ILE A 39 -8.29 -4.21 5.12
C ILE A 39 -9.67 -4.06 4.50
N LEU A 40 -9.83 -4.42 3.23
CA LEU A 40 -11.11 -4.30 2.53
C LEU A 40 -12.21 -5.12 3.21
N ALA A 41 -11.92 -6.36 3.63
CA ALA A 41 -12.87 -7.20 4.34
C ALA A 41 -13.40 -6.53 5.61
N LEU A 42 -12.54 -5.83 6.36
CA LEU A 42 -12.93 -5.07 7.54
C LEU A 42 -13.80 -3.86 7.17
N LEU A 43 -13.41 -3.08 6.16
CA LEU A 43 -14.22 -1.94 5.68
C LEU A 43 -15.63 -2.38 5.31
N LEU A 44 -15.75 -3.49 4.58
CA LEU A 44 -17.04 -4.04 4.17
C LEU A 44 -17.86 -4.56 5.35
N HIS A 45 -17.22 -5.24 6.30
CA HIS A 45 -17.88 -5.76 7.49
C HIS A 45 -18.52 -4.65 8.33
N PHE A 46 -17.81 -3.53 8.51
CA PHE A 46 -18.31 -2.37 9.26
C PHE A 46 -19.09 -1.37 8.40
N SER A 47 -19.35 -1.68 7.12
CA SER A 47 -20.03 -0.78 6.18
C SER A 47 -19.36 0.58 6.01
N TRP A 48 -18.04 0.67 6.18
CA TRP A 48 -17.26 1.87 5.90
C TRP A 48 -17.03 1.98 4.40
N ARG A 49 -17.77 2.90 3.76
CA ARG A 49 -17.75 3.12 2.31
C ARG A 49 -16.92 4.31 1.86
N LYS A 50 -16.49 5.18 2.77
CA LYS A 50 -15.62 6.33 2.46
C LYS A 50 -14.33 6.20 3.25
N ILE A 51 -13.18 6.30 2.58
CA ILE A 51 -11.87 6.22 3.22
C ILE A 51 -10.92 7.28 2.62
N THR A 52 -9.88 7.62 3.37
CA THR A 52 -8.78 8.47 2.89
C THR A 52 -7.47 7.71 3.03
N LEU A 53 -6.61 7.80 2.02
CA LEU A 53 -5.30 7.17 2.02
C LEU A 53 -4.22 8.20 2.39
N VAL A 54 -3.41 7.88 3.40
CA VAL A 54 -2.20 8.65 3.73
C VAL A 54 -1.00 7.73 3.54
N VAL A 55 -0.20 8.01 2.51
CA VAL A 55 0.83 7.11 2.00
C VAL A 55 2.20 7.73 2.24
N GLY A 56 3.16 6.94 2.72
CA GLY A 56 4.53 7.41 2.78
C GLY A 56 5.11 7.58 1.37
N ASP A 57 5.54 8.81 1.03
CA ASP A 57 6.55 9.08 0.02
C ASP A 57 7.80 8.32 0.47
N ALA A 58 7.96 7.14 -0.10
CA ALA A 58 9.25 6.51 -0.14
C ALA A 58 9.50 6.14 -1.59
N GLN A 59 10.78 6.22 -2.00
CA GLN A 59 11.29 5.57 -3.20
C GLN A 59 11.02 4.04 -3.22
N SER A 60 10.50 3.48 -2.13
CA SER A 60 10.04 2.10 -1.99
C SER A 60 8.76 1.84 -2.80
N SER A 61 8.85 0.90 -3.74
CA SER A 61 7.71 0.35 -4.50
C SER A 61 6.59 -0.22 -3.61
N LYS A 62 6.90 -0.56 -2.35
CA LYS A 62 5.99 -1.27 -1.45
C LYS A 62 4.72 -0.48 -1.12
N TRP A 63 4.85 0.73 -0.57
CA TRP A 63 3.70 1.52 -0.11
C TRP A 63 2.82 1.97 -1.26
N ARG A 64 3.45 2.36 -2.38
CA ARG A 64 2.75 2.65 -3.64
C ARG A 64 1.96 1.45 -4.15
N SER A 65 2.57 0.25 -4.19
CA SER A 65 1.86 -0.96 -4.64
C SER A 65 0.67 -1.35 -3.74
N ILE A 66 0.72 -0.99 -2.45
CA ILE A 66 -0.39 -1.20 -1.52
C ILE A 66 -1.50 -0.18 -1.79
N ALA A 67 -1.16 1.09 -1.96
CA ALA A 67 -2.12 2.16 -2.26
C ALA A 67 -2.83 1.89 -3.60
N GLU A 68 -2.09 1.61 -4.67
CA GLU A 68 -2.64 1.24 -5.98
C GLU A 68 -3.58 0.03 -5.88
N LYS A 69 -3.18 -0.99 -5.12
CA LYS A 69 -4.00 -2.19 -4.97
C LYS A 69 -5.28 -1.92 -4.16
N LEU A 70 -5.20 -1.07 -3.14
CA LEU A 70 -6.39 -0.61 -2.41
C LEU A 70 -7.32 0.20 -3.29
N THR A 71 -6.82 1.10 -4.13
CA THR A 71 -7.64 1.87 -5.07
C THR A 71 -8.43 0.97 -6.01
N GLN A 72 -7.76 -0.02 -6.64
CA GLN A 72 -8.43 -1.01 -7.49
C GLN A 72 -9.53 -1.80 -6.75
N LEU A 73 -9.25 -2.19 -5.51
CA LEU A 73 -10.21 -2.93 -4.69
C LEU A 73 -11.36 -2.03 -4.23
N ALA A 74 -11.09 -0.78 -3.92
CA ALA A 74 -12.10 0.18 -3.51
C ALA A 74 -13.13 0.40 -4.64
N GLU A 75 -12.65 0.61 -5.87
CA GLU A 75 -13.49 0.70 -7.07
C GLU A 75 -14.35 -0.56 -7.27
N LEU A 76 -13.74 -1.75 -7.17
CA LEU A 76 -14.45 -3.01 -7.38
C LEU A 76 -15.57 -3.27 -6.34
N PHE A 77 -15.39 -2.78 -5.12
CA PHE A 77 -16.31 -3.06 -3.99
C PHE A 77 -17.15 -1.84 -3.57
N ASN A 78 -17.23 -0.81 -4.42
CA ASN A 78 -17.98 0.43 -4.17
C ASN A 78 -17.59 1.10 -2.84
N VAL A 79 -16.29 1.21 -2.60
CA VAL A 79 -15.71 2.03 -1.53
C VAL A 79 -15.09 3.26 -2.19
N THR A 80 -15.52 4.44 -1.76
CA THR A 80 -15.02 5.74 -2.22
C THR A 80 -13.73 6.07 -1.50
N ILE A 81 -12.71 6.44 -2.27
CA ILE A 81 -11.50 7.08 -1.75
C ILE A 81 -11.66 8.57 -1.93
N ASN A 82 -11.74 9.27 -0.81
CA ASN A 82 -11.98 10.71 -0.72
C ASN A 82 -10.73 11.52 -1.07
N GLY A 83 -9.60 11.15 -0.46
CA GLY A 83 -8.32 11.77 -0.73
C GLY A 83 -7.18 10.79 -0.67
N GLN A 84 -6.10 11.12 -1.38
CA GLN A 84 -4.81 10.46 -1.26
C GLN A 84 -3.74 11.51 -0.98
N PHE A 85 -3.08 11.37 0.16
CA PHE A 85 -2.05 12.30 0.63
C PHE A 85 -0.72 11.57 0.77
N GLU A 86 0.38 12.26 0.50
CA GLU A 86 1.72 11.73 0.66
C GLU A 86 2.50 12.48 1.76
N TYR A 87 3.35 11.77 2.49
CA TYR A 87 4.28 12.36 3.46
C TYR A 87 5.67 11.71 3.36
N LYS A 88 6.73 12.48 3.58
CA LYS A 88 8.12 11.99 3.44
C LYS A 88 8.49 10.94 4.49
N VAL A 89 9.12 9.85 4.05
CA VAL A 89 9.61 8.76 4.93
C VAL A 89 11.15 8.81 5.06
N PRO A 90 11.75 8.50 6.24
CA PRO A 90 11.07 8.24 7.52
C PRO A 90 10.36 9.50 8.03
N HIS A 91 9.20 9.32 8.65
CA HIS A 91 8.58 10.45 9.34
C HIS A 91 9.47 10.85 10.51
N VAL A 92 10.06 12.02 10.41
CA VAL A 92 10.72 12.71 11.50
C VAL A 92 9.79 13.85 11.90
N PRO A 93 9.49 14.05 13.20
CA PRO A 93 8.80 15.24 13.66
C PRO A 93 9.64 16.47 13.34
N THR A 94 9.49 17.00 12.14
CA THR A 94 10.17 18.21 11.64
C THR A 94 9.18 19.36 11.59
N ASP A 95 9.69 20.57 11.80
CA ASP A 95 8.99 21.80 11.45
C ASP A 95 9.35 22.20 10.02
N PRO A 96 8.36 22.29 9.09
CA PRO A 96 6.92 22.15 9.31
C PRO A 96 6.42 20.68 9.27
N ASN A 97 5.48 20.36 10.17
CA ASN A 97 4.83 19.05 10.24
C ASN A 97 3.76 18.93 9.13
N PRO A 98 3.78 17.87 8.28
CA PRO A 98 2.82 17.73 7.19
C PRO A 98 1.42 17.28 7.62
N PHE A 99 1.27 16.66 8.81
CA PHE A 99 0.02 16.00 9.21
C PHE A 99 -1.14 16.94 9.55
N PRO A 100 -0.96 18.10 10.22
CA PRO A 100 -2.07 19.01 10.49
C PRO A 100 -2.85 19.39 9.23
N ARG A 101 -2.14 19.69 8.14
CA ARG A 101 -2.73 19.99 6.83
C ARG A 101 -3.51 18.80 6.27
N ILE A 102 -2.94 17.60 6.32
CA ILE A 102 -3.58 16.37 5.83
C ILE A 102 -4.88 16.10 6.61
N VAL A 103 -4.88 16.31 7.92
CA VAL A 103 -6.09 16.13 8.75
C VAL A 103 -7.17 17.13 8.38
N GLU A 104 -6.82 18.40 8.23
CA GLU A 104 -7.77 19.46 7.85
C GLU A 104 -8.39 19.20 6.47
N GLU A 105 -7.56 18.89 5.47
CA GLU A 105 -8.01 18.60 4.10
C GLU A 105 -8.85 17.31 4.03
N SER A 106 -8.50 16.27 4.78
CA SER A 106 -9.22 14.99 4.76
C SER A 106 -10.53 15.00 5.57
N TYR A 107 -10.64 15.85 6.57
CA TYR A 107 -11.85 15.96 7.41
C TYR A 107 -13.06 16.44 6.60
N ILE A 108 -12.86 17.43 5.72
CA ILE A 108 -13.94 18.05 4.94
C ILE A 108 -14.66 17.04 4.05
N ASP A 109 -13.92 16.10 3.47
CA ASP A 109 -14.46 15.13 2.51
C ASP A 109 -15.11 13.89 3.19
N SER A 110 -14.84 13.68 4.47
CA SER A 110 -15.32 12.52 5.24
C SER A 110 -16.75 12.61 5.77
N ARG A 111 -17.38 13.79 5.67
CA ARG A 111 -18.76 14.07 6.13
C ARG A 111 -19.86 13.50 5.21
#